data_AF-A0A7H8TCX7-F1
#
_entry.id   AF-A0A7H8TCX7-F1
#
_cell.length_a   1.000
_cell.length_b   1.000
_cell.length_c   1.000
_cell.angle_alpha   90.00
_cell.angle_beta   90.00
_cell.angle_gamma   90.00
#
_symmetry.space_group_name_H-M   'P 1'
#
loop_
_entity.id
_entity.type
_entity.pdbx_description
1 polymer ?
#
loop_
_entity_poly.entity_id
_entity_poly.type
_entity_poly.pdbx_seq_one_letter_code
_entity_poly.pdbx_strand_id
1 'polypeptide(L)'
;MAEIIQKDGTWVFDGDALRLTPGRDKNVSLFRKTLGELVLPLGALAGVSFEQGKKAGRLRLRLRDGADPLLHATGGRLTEPNDPYQLIVESDRYGVAEYFVDEVRNALLLDEVPADPVDAYLVPSPSLPLSVSAGDATASFDGERVRLEWNWKTEDAKAAAGTRSLALADITAVEWHPAAGLENGHLRFTVRNASTKAPPKYDPNAVELWGFKKDPLMALVAAAVQARLPHPARATADVPAARRELPAPPAASASAEDDHDALLRRLRELGELHRTGVLTEEEFTMAKQAVLKRM
;
A
#
# COMPACT_ATOMS: atom_id res chain seq x y z
N MET A 1 6.33 21.15 -22.07
CA MET A 1 6.59 19.71 -22.31
C MET A 1 7.95 19.39 -21.73
N ALA A 2 8.01 18.45 -20.80
CA ALA A 2 9.22 18.06 -20.09
C ALA A 2 9.46 16.56 -20.23
N GLU A 3 10.72 16.14 -20.34
CA GLU A 3 11.08 14.73 -20.46
C GLU A 3 12.35 14.42 -19.68
N ILE A 4 12.38 13.25 -19.04
CA ILE A 4 13.59 12.69 -18.46
C ILE A 4 13.75 11.22 -18.86
N ILE A 5 14.89 10.92 -19.47
CA ILE A 5 15.28 9.57 -19.91
C ILE A 5 16.37 9.06 -18.99
N GLN A 6 16.17 7.86 -18.44
CA GLN A 6 17.11 7.14 -17.58
C GLN A 6 17.19 5.67 -18.03
N LYS A 7 18.21 4.94 -17.58
CA LYS A 7 18.29 3.48 -17.80
C LYS A 7 17.11 2.73 -17.18
N ASP A 8 16.62 3.25 -16.06
CA ASP A 8 15.53 2.68 -15.28
C ASP A 8 14.13 2.98 -15.85
N GLY A 9 14.00 4.01 -16.68
CA GLY A 9 12.73 4.40 -17.31
C GLY A 9 12.77 5.77 -17.96
N THR A 10 11.70 6.11 -18.66
CA THR A 10 11.50 7.41 -19.30
C THR A 10 10.18 8.00 -18.84
N TRP A 11 10.21 9.24 -18.36
CA TRP A 11 9.03 9.99 -17.97
C TRP A 11 8.85 11.18 -18.90
N VAL A 12 7.65 11.31 -19.48
CA VAL A 12 7.30 12.39 -20.43
C VAL A 12 6.05 13.09 -19.93
N PHE A 13 6.13 14.39 -19.73
CA PHE A 13 5.03 15.26 -19.34
C PHE A 13 4.69 16.20 -20.50
N ASP A 14 3.47 16.09 -21.04
CA ASP A 14 3.01 16.89 -22.18
C ASP A 14 2.23 18.14 -21.78
N GLY A 15 1.81 18.26 -20.52
CA GLY A 15 0.99 19.34 -19.98
C GLY A 15 -0.29 18.81 -19.33
N ASP A 16 -0.93 17.81 -19.95
CA ASP A 16 -2.20 17.24 -19.51
C ASP A 16 -2.03 15.87 -18.86
N ALA A 17 -0.99 15.14 -19.27
CA ALA A 17 -0.72 13.79 -18.80
C ALA A 17 0.78 13.54 -18.63
N LEU A 18 1.07 12.65 -17.69
CA LEU A 18 2.40 12.16 -17.40
C LEU A 18 2.51 10.68 -17.81
N ARG A 19 3.38 10.39 -18.76
CA ARG A 19 3.64 9.05 -19.27
C ARG A 19 4.89 8.47 -18.62
N LEU A 20 4.74 7.35 -17.92
CA LEU A 20 5.82 6.59 -17.29
C LEU A 20 6.09 5.33 -18.10
N THR A 21 7.25 5.26 -18.75
CA THR A 21 7.68 4.09 -19.52
C THR A 21 8.80 3.36 -18.77
N PRO A 22 8.62 2.08 -18.40
CA PRO A 22 9.68 1.31 -17.74
C PRO A 22 10.88 1.12 -18.67
N GLY A 23 12.08 1.17 -18.11
CA GLY A 23 13.30 0.95 -18.87
C GLY A 23 13.43 -0.50 -19.36
N ARG A 24 14.28 -0.71 -20.36
CA ARG A 24 14.52 -2.05 -20.95
C ARG A 24 15.73 -2.77 -20.35
N ASP A 25 16.46 -2.12 -19.45
CA ASP A 25 17.66 -2.67 -18.84
C ASP A 25 17.35 -3.94 -18.00
N LYS A 26 18.34 -4.81 -17.83
CA LYS A 26 18.23 -6.03 -17.02
C LYS A 26 17.87 -5.76 -15.56
N ASN A 27 18.26 -4.59 -15.03
CA ASN A 27 18.03 -4.19 -13.65
C ASN A 27 16.60 -3.70 -13.38
N VAL A 28 15.83 -3.36 -14.42
CA VAL A 28 14.42 -2.97 -14.26
C VAL A 28 13.62 -4.19 -13.82
N SER A 29 12.81 -4.01 -12.77
CA SER A 29 12.04 -5.08 -12.14
C SER A 29 11.08 -5.77 -13.10
N LEU A 30 10.86 -7.06 -12.87
CA LEU A 30 9.89 -7.82 -13.65
C LEU A 30 8.48 -7.23 -13.52
N PHE A 31 8.15 -6.70 -12.34
CA PHE A 31 6.89 -6.02 -12.10
C PHE A 31 6.69 -4.84 -13.05
N ARG A 32 7.60 -3.87 -13.06
CA ARG A 32 7.47 -2.67 -13.91
C ARG A 32 7.46 -3.01 -15.39
N LYS A 33 8.26 -4.00 -15.83
CA LYS A 33 8.22 -4.51 -17.21
C LYS A 33 6.87 -5.10 -17.59
N THR A 34 6.23 -5.82 -16.67
CA THR A 34 4.93 -6.46 -16.90
C THR A 34 3.79 -5.45 -16.85
N LEU A 35 3.87 -4.46 -15.94
CA LEU A 35 2.91 -3.36 -15.88
C LEU A 35 2.95 -2.52 -17.17
N GLY A 36 4.13 -2.33 -17.74
CA GLY A 36 4.30 -1.59 -18.98
C GLY A 36 4.18 -0.08 -18.79
N GLU A 37 3.77 0.61 -19.85
CA GLU A 37 3.59 2.05 -19.85
C GLU A 37 2.36 2.46 -19.04
N LEU A 38 2.51 3.49 -18.20
CA LEU A 38 1.41 4.14 -17.49
C LEU A 38 1.21 5.55 -18.02
N VAL A 39 -0.02 5.93 -18.30
CA VAL A 39 -0.41 7.32 -18.61
C VAL A 39 -1.25 7.82 -17.46
N LEU A 40 -0.73 8.82 -16.75
CA LEU A 40 -1.35 9.42 -15.57
C LEU A 40 -1.91 10.79 -15.96
N PRO A 41 -3.24 11.01 -15.91
CA PRO A 41 -3.78 12.34 -16.13
C PRO A 41 -3.30 13.29 -15.03
N LEU A 42 -3.09 14.58 -15.34
CA LEU A 42 -2.65 15.60 -14.39
C LEU A 42 -3.55 15.61 -13.14
N GLY A 43 -4.87 15.46 -13.33
CA GLY A 43 -5.86 15.39 -12.27
C GLY A 43 -5.72 14.22 -11.29
N ALA A 44 -4.89 13.20 -11.59
CA ALA A 44 -4.56 12.11 -10.66
C ALA A 44 -3.34 12.41 -9.79
N LEU A 45 -2.54 13.41 -10.13
CA LEU A 45 -1.32 13.75 -9.42
C LEU A 45 -1.63 14.67 -8.23
N ALA A 46 -1.06 14.34 -7.07
CA ALA A 46 -1.03 15.20 -5.89
C ALA A 46 0.31 15.92 -5.72
N GLY A 47 1.32 15.56 -6.52
CA GLY A 47 2.60 16.24 -6.55
C GLY A 47 3.74 15.38 -7.06
N VAL A 48 4.89 16.02 -7.23
CA VAL A 48 6.15 15.38 -7.60
C VAL A 48 7.29 15.98 -6.77
N SER A 49 8.28 15.15 -6.45
CA SER A 49 9.50 15.59 -5.76
C SER A 49 10.74 14.98 -6.39
N PHE A 50 11.85 15.68 -6.25
CA PHE A 50 13.17 15.20 -6.58
C PHE A 50 14.06 15.26 -5.35
N GLU A 51 14.69 14.14 -5.02
CA GLU A 51 15.65 14.02 -3.94
C GLU A 51 17.04 13.78 -4.53
N GLN A 52 17.92 14.77 -4.41
CA GLN A 52 19.31 14.64 -4.83
C GLN A 52 20.09 13.74 -3.87
N GLY A 53 20.84 12.78 -4.40
CA GLY A 53 21.77 11.96 -3.63
C GLY A 53 23.22 12.12 -4.08
N LYS A 54 24.17 11.52 -3.34
CA LYS A 54 25.60 11.61 -3.66
C LYS A 54 26.02 10.91 -4.96
N LYS A 55 25.31 9.83 -5.33
CA LYS A 55 25.63 8.98 -6.50
C LYS A 55 24.49 8.87 -7.50
N ALA A 56 23.26 8.92 -7.00
CA ALA A 56 22.04 8.94 -7.77
C ALA A 56 20.98 9.70 -6.98
N GLY A 57 20.09 10.36 -7.70
CA GLY A 57 18.92 11.03 -7.17
C GLY A 57 17.67 10.21 -7.44
N ARG A 58 16.53 10.72 -7.00
CA ARG A 58 15.26 10.01 -7.10
C ARG A 58 14.12 10.97 -7.35
N LEU A 59 13.40 10.74 -8.44
CA LEU A 59 12.09 11.33 -8.67
C LEU A 59 11.02 10.46 -8.02
N ARG A 60 10.07 11.08 -7.34
CA ARG A 60 8.91 10.41 -6.74
C ARG A 60 7.63 11.14 -7.14
N LEU A 61 6.67 10.39 -7.64
CA LEU A 61 5.31 10.88 -7.87
C LEU A 61 4.44 10.53 -6.68
N ARG A 62 3.57 11.47 -6.31
CA ARG A 62 2.51 11.25 -5.34
C ARG A 62 1.19 11.39 -6.08
N LEU A 63 0.38 10.34 -6.06
CA LEU A 63 -0.97 10.36 -6.59
C LEU A 63 -1.95 10.83 -5.51
N ARG A 64 -3.10 11.35 -5.94
CA ARG A 64 -4.22 11.66 -5.05
C ARG A 64 -4.74 10.37 -4.41
N ASP A 65 -5.19 10.47 -3.17
CA ASP A 65 -5.75 9.32 -2.46
C ASP A 65 -7.01 8.82 -3.20
N GLY A 66 -7.12 7.50 -3.35
CA GLY A 66 -8.16 6.86 -4.17
C GLY A 66 -7.94 6.89 -5.69
N ALA A 67 -6.93 7.59 -6.23
CA ALA A 67 -6.81 7.73 -7.69
C ALA A 67 -6.28 6.47 -8.39
N ASP A 68 -5.54 5.60 -7.70
CA ASP A 68 -4.89 4.44 -8.29
C ASP A 68 -5.28 3.13 -7.60
N PRO A 69 -5.84 2.15 -8.34
CA PRO A 69 -6.16 0.85 -7.78
C PRO A 69 -4.91 0.06 -7.34
N LEU A 70 -3.73 0.27 -7.95
CA LEU A 70 -2.50 -0.42 -7.56
C LEU A 70 -1.99 0.05 -6.20
N LEU A 71 -1.88 1.37 -5.99
CA LEU A 71 -1.56 1.94 -4.67
C LEU A 71 -2.57 1.51 -3.61
N HIS A 72 -3.86 1.49 -3.95
CA HIS A 72 -4.90 1.05 -3.01
C HIS A 72 -4.73 -0.44 -2.63
N ALA A 73 -4.64 -1.33 -3.62
CA ALA A 73 -4.52 -2.77 -3.38
C ALA A 73 -3.24 -3.16 -2.64
N THR A 74 -2.16 -2.39 -2.82
CA THR A 74 -0.86 -2.65 -2.19
C THR A 74 -0.66 -1.92 -0.87
N GLY A 75 -1.47 -0.90 -0.56
CA GLY A 75 -1.33 -0.07 0.63
C GLY A 75 0.06 0.57 0.76
N GLY A 76 0.70 0.92 -0.37
CA GLY A 76 2.06 1.46 -0.40
C GLY A 76 3.18 0.47 -0.09
N ARG A 77 2.88 -0.83 0.06
CA ARG A 77 3.88 -1.88 0.37
C ARG A 77 4.67 -2.35 -0.84
N LEU A 78 4.27 -1.96 -2.05
CA LEU A 78 5.00 -2.25 -3.28
C LEU A 78 6.15 -1.24 -3.45
N THR A 79 7.26 -1.52 -2.79
CA THR A 79 8.44 -0.64 -2.75
C THR A 79 9.44 -0.97 -3.87
N GLU A 80 10.57 -0.27 -3.89
CA GLU A 80 11.66 -0.56 -4.83
C GLU A 80 12.12 -2.03 -4.77
N PRO A 81 12.48 -2.62 -5.93
CA PRO A 81 12.55 -2.02 -7.26
C PRO A 81 11.22 -2.06 -8.05
N ASN A 82 10.10 -2.40 -7.40
CA ASN A 82 8.82 -2.64 -8.06
C ASN A 82 7.93 -1.41 -8.17
N ASP A 83 8.17 -0.38 -7.35
CA ASP A 83 7.38 0.85 -7.36
C ASP A 83 7.45 1.56 -8.74
N PRO A 84 6.34 1.69 -9.48
CA PRO A 84 6.32 2.33 -10.79
C PRO A 84 6.35 3.86 -10.72
N TYR A 85 6.10 4.45 -9.55
CA TYR A 85 6.01 5.90 -9.32
C TYR A 85 7.33 6.53 -8.86
N GLN A 86 8.42 5.79 -9.01
CA GLN A 86 9.78 6.26 -8.75
C GLN A 86 10.67 6.10 -9.98
N LEU A 87 11.61 7.03 -10.14
CA LEU A 87 12.64 6.97 -11.17
C LEU A 87 14.00 7.31 -10.56
N ILE A 88 14.96 6.41 -10.74
CA ILE A 88 16.36 6.67 -10.36
C ILE A 88 16.97 7.63 -11.37
N VAL A 89 17.59 8.71 -10.88
CA VAL A 89 18.18 9.78 -11.69
C VAL A 89 19.70 9.74 -11.56
N GLU A 90 20.41 9.60 -12.68
CA GLU A 90 21.87 9.74 -12.72
C GLU A 90 22.31 11.18 -12.43
N SER A 91 23.47 11.36 -11.79
CA SER A 91 23.93 12.66 -11.26
C SER A 91 24.07 13.77 -12.31
N ASP A 92 24.40 13.39 -13.54
CA ASP A 92 24.50 14.28 -14.70
C ASP A 92 23.12 14.75 -15.22
N ARG A 93 22.03 14.18 -14.73
CA ARG A 93 20.64 14.50 -15.11
C ARG A 93 19.87 15.23 -14.01
N TYR A 94 20.52 15.67 -12.93
CA TYR A 94 19.84 16.37 -11.82
C TYR A 94 19.13 17.64 -12.26
N GLY A 95 19.78 18.49 -13.07
CA GLY A 95 19.12 19.70 -13.58
C GLY A 95 17.90 19.41 -14.46
N VAL A 96 17.90 18.29 -15.20
CA VAL A 96 16.72 17.85 -15.97
C VAL A 96 15.60 17.38 -15.03
N ALA A 97 15.95 16.69 -13.94
CA ALA A 97 14.97 16.25 -12.95
C ALA A 97 14.35 17.43 -12.18
N GLU A 98 15.13 18.44 -11.84
CA GLU A 98 14.62 19.68 -11.21
C GLU A 98 13.68 20.42 -12.15
N TYR A 99 14.10 20.65 -13.39
CA TYR A 99 13.23 21.27 -14.41
C TYR A 99 11.93 20.48 -14.61
N PHE A 100 12.02 19.15 -14.68
CA PHE A 100 10.85 18.29 -14.82
C PHE A 100 9.88 18.41 -13.63
N VAL A 101 10.41 18.47 -12.39
CA VAL A 101 9.59 18.70 -11.19
C VAL A 101 8.89 20.05 -11.24
N ASP A 102 9.61 21.10 -11.63
CA ASP A 102 9.06 22.46 -11.71
C ASP A 102 7.96 22.56 -12.77
N GLU A 103 8.14 21.95 -13.94
CA GLU A 103 7.12 21.92 -15.00
C GLU A 103 5.82 21.24 -14.54
N VAL A 104 5.91 20.08 -13.89
CA VAL A 104 4.72 19.37 -13.38
C VAL A 104 4.06 20.15 -12.25
N ARG A 105 4.84 20.75 -11.34
CA ARG A 105 4.30 21.58 -10.25
C ARG A 105 3.61 22.84 -10.76
N ASN A 106 4.19 23.49 -11.77
CA ASN A 106 3.61 24.65 -12.41
C ASN A 106 2.28 24.29 -13.10
N ALA A 107 2.22 23.16 -13.80
CA ALA A 107 0.97 22.70 -14.40
C ALA A 107 -0.12 22.42 -13.35
N LEU A 108 0.22 21.73 -12.25
CA LEU A 108 -0.72 21.50 -11.14
C LEU A 108 -1.27 22.81 -10.56
N LEU A 109 -0.43 23.85 -10.46
CA LEU A 109 -0.82 25.16 -9.97
C LEU A 109 -1.70 25.92 -10.98
N LEU A 110 -1.30 25.94 -12.25
CA LEU A 110 -2.02 26.67 -13.30
C LEU A 110 -3.42 26.10 -13.57
N ASP A 111 -3.55 24.77 -13.51
CA ASP A 111 -4.82 24.07 -13.73
C ASP A 111 -5.63 23.90 -12.44
N GLU A 112 -5.17 24.49 -11.33
CA GLU A 112 -5.81 24.46 -10.02
C GLU A 112 -6.19 23.05 -9.57
N VAL A 113 -5.33 22.06 -9.84
CA VAL A 113 -5.61 20.65 -9.55
C VAL A 113 -5.72 20.42 -8.04
N PRO A 114 -6.87 19.94 -7.51
CA PRO A 114 -7.03 19.73 -6.09
C PRO A 114 -6.12 18.61 -5.55
N ALA A 115 -5.62 18.78 -4.33
CA ALA A 115 -4.87 17.73 -3.63
C ALA A 115 -5.78 16.74 -2.86
N ASP A 116 -7.08 17.03 -2.79
CA ASP A 116 -8.06 16.22 -2.04
C ASP A 116 -8.23 14.81 -2.62
N PRO A 117 -8.64 13.83 -1.79
CA PRO A 117 -8.98 12.48 -2.27
C PRO A 117 -10.02 12.49 -3.40
N VAL A 118 -10.00 11.45 -4.23
CA VAL A 118 -10.98 11.21 -5.28
C VAL A 118 -11.89 10.04 -4.93
N ASP A 119 -13.09 10.03 -5.50
CA ASP A 119 -14.09 8.97 -5.32
C ASP A 119 -14.14 7.97 -6.48
N ALA A 120 -13.22 8.10 -7.44
CA ALA A 120 -13.07 7.22 -8.59
C ALA A 120 -11.59 7.06 -8.96
N TYR A 121 -11.24 5.88 -9.43
CA TYR A 121 -9.90 5.62 -9.97
C TYR A 121 -9.69 6.44 -11.25
N LEU A 122 -8.60 7.22 -11.27
CA LEU A 122 -8.17 8.05 -12.41
C LEU A 122 -7.02 7.41 -13.18
N VAL A 123 -6.27 6.51 -12.53
CA VAL A 123 -5.19 5.75 -13.16
C VAL A 123 -5.75 4.52 -13.85
N PRO A 124 -5.29 4.19 -15.08
CA PRO A 124 -5.71 2.99 -15.79
C PRO A 124 -5.47 1.72 -14.96
N SER A 125 -6.49 0.86 -14.86
CA SER A 125 -6.33 -0.46 -14.25
C SER A 125 -5.49 -1.39 -15.14
N PRO A 126 -4.81 -2.42 -14.58
CA PRO A 126 -4.12 -3.42 -15.39
C PRO A 126 -5.02 -4.06 -16.46
N SER A 127 -4.47 -4.28 -17.65
CA SER A 127 -5.17 -4.89 -18.79
C SER A 127 -5.61 -6.31 -18.51
N LEU A 128 -6.77 -6.70 -19.05
CA LEU A 128 -7.37 -8.03 -18.91
C LEU A 128 -7.54 -8.75 -20.26
N PRO A 129 -7.59 -10.09 -20.25
CA PRO A 129 -7.38 -10.98 -19.11
C PRO A 129 -5.90 -10.99 -18.65
N LEU A 130 -5.66 -11.27 -17.37
CA LEU A 130 -4.30 -11.43 -16.85
C LEU A 130 -4.17 -12.73 -16.03
N SER A 131 -2.97 -13.30 -16.05
CA SER A 131 -2.65 -14.53 -15.32
C SER A 131 -1.23 -14.47 -14.78
N VAL A 132 -1.08 -14.76 -13.49
CA VAL A 132 0.20 -14.70 -12.77
C VAL A 132 0.40 -15.97 -11.99
N SER A 133 1.53 -16.65 -12.24
CA SER A 133 1.98 -17.79 -11.44
C SER A 133 3.08 -17.35 -10.48
N ALA A 134 2.76 -17.34 -9.19
CA ALA A 134 3.67 -16.97 -8.11
C ALA A 134 3.24 -17.65 -6.80
N GLY A 135 4.18 -17.85 -5.88
CA GLY A 135 3.86 -18.56 -4.65
C GLY A 135 3.33 -19.98 -4.91
N ASP A 136 2.26 -20.34 -4.22
CA ASP A 136 1.64 -21.66 -4.31
C ASP A 136 0.57 -21.80 -5.41
N ALA A 137 0.30 -20.76 -6.20
CA ALA A 137 -0.78 -20.80 -7.19
C ALA A 137 -0.50 -20.04 -8.50
N THR A 138 -1.37 -20.29 -9.48
CA THR A 138 -1.62 -19.38 -10.59
C THR A 138 -2.95 -18.67 -10.33
N ALA A 139 -2.92 -17.34 -10.24
CA ALA A 139 -4.10 -16.51 -10.15
C ALA A 139 -4.39 -15.88 -11.51
N SER A 140 -5.60 -16.07 -12.01
CA SER A 140 -6.07 -15.49 -13.26
C SER A 140 -7.35 -14.70 -13.05
N PHE A 141 -7.51 -13.63 -13.80
CA PHE A 141 -8.68 -12.77 -13.75
C PHE A 141 -9.04 -12.30 -15.15
N ASP A 142 -10.30 -12.49 -15.53
CA ASP A 142 -10.85 -12.14 -16.85
C ASP A 142 -11.73 -10.88 -16.83
N GLY A 143 -12.04 -10.36 -15.63
CA GLY A 143 -12.92 -9.21 -15.42
C GLY A 143 -14.21 -9.57 -14.71
N GLU A 144 -14.57 -10.85 -14.72
CA GLU A 144 -15.78 -11.38 -14.10
C GLU A 144 -15.48 -12.40 -12.99
N ARG A 145 -14.41 -13.19 -13.16
CA ARG A 145 -14.06 -14.29 -12.26
C ARG A 145 -12.57 -14.36 -11.99
N VAL A 146 -12.23 -14.54 -10.72
CA VAL A 146 -10.87 -14.90 -10.29
C VAL A 146 -10.77 -16.41 -10.23
N ARG A 147 -9.78 -17.00 -10.90
CA ARG A 147 -9.49 -18.43 -10.85
C ARG A 147 -8.11 -18.67 -10.24
N LEU A 148 -8.07 -19.48 -9.17
CA LEU A 148 -6.86 -19.89 -8.47
C LEU A 148 -6.59 -21.36 -8.74
N GLU A 149 -5.47 -21.62 -9.39
CA GLU A 149 -5.00 -22.97 -9.73
C GLU A 149 -3.77 -23.30 -8.89
N TRP A 150 -3.93 -24.28 -8.01
CA TRP A 150 -2.90 -24.74 -7.08
C TRP A 150 -1.77 -25.45 -7.80
N ASN A 151 -0.54 -25.20 -7.35
CA ASN A 151 0.63 -25.93 -7.81
C ASN A 151 1.08 -26.97 -6.77
N TRP A 152 2.12 -27.73 -7.09
CA TRP A 152 2.64 -28.81 -6.25
C TRP A 152 3.13 -28.38 -4.85
N LYS A 153 3.32 -27.07 -4.61
CA LYS A 153 3.73 -26.51 -3.32
C LYS A 153 2.56 -26.13 -2.43
N THR A 154 1.33 -26.21 -2.93
CA THR A 154 0.12 -25.89 -2.17
C THR A 154 -0.09 -26.89 -1.05
N GLU A 155 -0.57 -26.41 0.09
CA GLU A 155 -0.94 -27.25 1.24
C GLU A 155 -2.14 -28.16 0.93
N ASP A 156 -2.14 -29.35 1.54
CA ASP A 156 -3.15 -30.40 1.28
C ASP A 156 -4.58 -29.92 1.49
N ALA A 157 -4.82 -29.07 2.49
CA ALA A 157 -6.14 -28.50 2.76
C ALA A 157 -6.70 -27.68 1.59
N LYS A 158 -5.82 -26.93 0.90
CA LYS A 158 -6.17 -26.14 -0.29
C LYS A 158 -6.26 -27.03 -1.52
N ALA A 159 -5.33 -27.97 -1.68
CA ALA A 159 -5.33 -28.92 -2.78
C ALA A 159 -6.62 -29.77 -2.79
N ALA A 160 -7.09 -30.22 -1.62
CA ALA A 160 -8.33 -30.97 -1.46
C ALA A 160 -9.59 -30.16 -1.84
N ALA A 161 -9.56 -28.84 -1.69
CA ALA A 161 -10.65 -27.96 -2.14
C ALA A 161 -10.68 -27.77 -3.68
N GLY A 162 -9.65 -28.23 -4.38
CA GLY A 162 -9.50 -28.11 -5.83
C GLY A 162 -9.31 -26.67 -6.32
N THR A 163 -9.27 -26.51 -7.64
CA THR A 163 -9.24 -25.19 -8.29
C THR A 163 -10.40 -24.33 -7.80
N ARG A 164 -10.08 -23.09 -7.41
CA ARG A 164 -11.09 -22.15 -6.90
C ARG A 164 -11.48 -21.16 -7.98
N SER A 165 -12.77 -20.97 -8.15
CA SER A 165 -13.34 -19.96 -9.04
C SER A 165 -14.23 -19.04 -8.21
N LEU A 166 -13.88 -17.76 -8.14
CA LEU A 166 -14.57 -16.74 -7.36
C LEU A 166 -15.21 -15.75 -8.33
N ALA A 167 -16.53 -15.60 -8.29
CA ALA A 167 -17.19 -14.55 -9.07
C ALA A 167 -16.90 -13.19 -8.45
N LEU A 168 -16.63 -12.18 -9.27
CA LEU A 168 -16.35 -10.82 -8.82
C LEU A 168 -17.49 -10.27 -7.95
N ALA A 169 -18.74 -10.60 -8.26
CA ALA A 169 -19.91 -10.20 -7.49
C ALA A 169 -19.92 -10.74 -6.03
N ASP A 170 -19.20 -11.84 -5.79
CA ASP A 170 -19.07 -12.44 -4.46
C ASP A 170 -17.84 -11.92 -3.72
N ILE A 171 -16.89 -11.28 -4.40
CA ILE A 171 -15.69 -10.70 -3.77
C ILE A 171 -16.05 -9.34 -3.17
N THR A 172 -15.73 -9.16 -1.89
CA THR A 172 -15.99 -7.91 -1.16
C THR A 172 -14.70 -7.13 -0.88
N ALA A 173 -13.55 -7.79 -0.87
CA ALA A 173 -12.25 -7.14 -0.69
C ALA A 173 -11.14 -8.01 -1.29
N VAL A 174 -10.05 -7.37 -1.69
CA VAL A 174 -8.80 -8.02 -2.07
C VAL A 174 -7.65 -7.41 -1.30
N GLU A 175 -6.81 -8.25 -0.72
CA GLU A 175 -5.67 -7.86 0.10
C GLU A 175 -4.39 -8.43 -0.50
N TRP A 176 -3.39 -7.59 -0.69
CA TRP A 176 -2.06 -8.02 -1.07
C TRP A 176 -1.03 -7.58 -0.03
N HIS A 177 -0.18 -8.52 0.36
CA HIS A 177 0.93 -8.32 1.26
C HIS A 177 2.20 -8.95 0.68
N PRO A 178 3.32 -8.21 0.58
CA PRO A 178 4.58 -8.80 0.17
C PRO A 178 5.13 -9.71 1.26
N ALA A 179 5.94 -10.69 0.87
CA ALA A 179 6.79 -11.39 1.83
C ALA A 179 7.90 -10.45 2.31
N ALA A 180 8.20 -10.45 3.61
CA ALA A 180 9.20 -9.58 4.21
C ALA A 180 9.91 -10.27 5.37
N GLY A 181 11.25 -10.28 5.34
CA GLY A 181 12.04 -10.94 6.38
C GLY A 181 11.75 -12.45 6.43
N LEU A 182 11.18 -12.91 7.55
CA LEU A 182 10.77 -14.29 7.77
C LEU A 182 9.27 -14.52 7.58
N GLU A 183 8.51 -13.48 7.23
CA GLU A 183 7.06 -13.55 7.05
C GLU A 183 6.71 -13.77 5.58
N ASN A 184 5.86 -14.77 5.34
CA ASN A 184 5.29 -15.03 4.04
C ASN A 184 4.29 -13.92 3.66
N GLY A 185 4.31 -13.56 2.39
CA GLY A 185 3.31 -12.67 1.81
C GLY A 185 2.06 -13.44 1.41
N HIS A 186 1.05 -12.72 0.92
CA HIS A 186 -0.13 -13.34 0.35
C HIS A 186 -0.89 -12.42 -0.59
N LEU A 187 -1.68 -13.03 -1.47
CA LEU A 187 -2.81 -12.42 -2.15
C LEU A 187 -4.08 -13.09 -1.64
N ARG A 188 -5.02 -12.34 -1.06
CA ARG A 188 -6.21 -12.90 -0.42
C ARG A 188 -7.48 -12.22 -0.89
N PHE A 189 -8.51 -13.02 -1.13
CA PHE A 189 -9.84 -12.56 -1.52
C PHE A 189 -10.82 -12.79 -0.38
N THR A 190 -11.49 -11.72 0.05
CA THR A 190 -12.62 -11.84 0.96
C THR A 190 -13.88 -12.09 0.14
N VAL A 191 -14.54 -13.22 0.39
CA VAL A 191 -15.72 -13.67 -0.34
C VAL A 191 -16.93 -13.61 0.59
N ARG A 192 -18.05 -13.08 0.09
CA ARG A 192 -19.32 -12.98 0.81
C ARG A 192 -19.73 -14.35 1.34
N ASN A 193 -20.12 -14.39 2.63
CA ASN A 193 -20.56 -15.61 3.32
C ASN A 193 -19.52 -16.76 3.35
N ALA A 194 -18.26 -16.50 3.00
CA ALA A 194 -17.17 -17.47 3.00
C ALA A 194 -15.86 -16.85 3.52
N SER A 195 -15.97 -15.93 4.48
CA SER A 195 -14.81 -15.39 5.17
C SER A 195 -14.20 -16.45 6.09
N THR A 196 -12.87 -16.50 6.15
CA THR A 196 -12.14 -17.42 7.01
C THR A 196 -11.16 -16.66 7.88
N LYS A 197 -10.88 -17.19 9.07
CA LYS A 197 -9.82 -16.71 9.96
C LYS A 197 -8.54 -17.56 9.84
N ALA A 198 -8.54 -18.55 8.96
CA ALA A 198 -7.37 -19.37 8.70
C ALA A 198 -6.21 -18.47 8.21
N PRO A 199 -4.97 -18.79 8.62
CA PRO A 199 -3.78 -18.19 8.02
C PRO A 199 -3.80 -18.35 6.48
N PRO A 200 -3.22 -17.42 5.70
CA PRO A 200 -3.23 -17.47 4.24
C PRO A 200 -2.76 -18.81 3.66
N LYS A 201 -1.79 -19.43 4.33
CA LYS A 201 -1.28 -20.78 4.04
C LYS A 201 -2.37 -21.86 3.92
N TYR A 202 -3.43 -21.77 4.72
CA TYR A 202 -4.53 -22.76 4.76
C TYR A 202 -5.85 -22.21 4.21
N ASP A 203 -5.85 -20.97 3.70
CA ASP A 203 -7.05 -20.33 3.16
C ASP A 203 -7.22 -20.67 1.66
N PRO A 204 -8.31 -21.33 1.24
CA PRO A 204 -8.56 -21.63 -0.16
C PRO A 204 -8.84 -20.36 -1.00
N ASN A 205 -9.08 -19.21 -0.39
CA ASN A 205 -9.25 -17.94 -1.08
C ASN A 205 -7.98 -17.07 -1.01
N ALA A 206 -6.85 -17.63 -0.58
CA ALA A 206 -5.56 -16.94 -0.56
C ALA A 206 -4.48 -17.71 -1.34
N VAL A 207 -3.53 -16.97 -1.91
CA VAL A 207 -2.28 -17.46 -2.48
C VAL A 207 -1.16 -17.07 -1.52
N GLU A 208 -0.34 -18.02 -1.08
CA GLU A 208 0.81 -17.75 -0.22
C GLU A 208 2.02 -17.38 -1.06
N LEU A 209 2.76 -16.35 -0.65
CA LEU A 209 3.93 -15.80 -1.35
C LEU A 209 5.18 -15.93 -0.47
N TRP A 210 6.34 -16.18 -1.07
CA TRP A 210 7.60 -16.48 -0.35
C TRP A 210 8.74 -15.50 -0.67
N GLY A 211 8.44 -14.39 -1.35
CA GLY A 211 9.42 -13.36 -1.70
C GLY A 211 10.20 -13.65 -2.98
N PHE A 212 9.71 -14.54 -3.84
CA PHE A 212 10.35 -14.79 -5.13
C PHE A 212 10.14 -13.63 -6.10
N LYS A 213 10.99 -13.56 -7.14
CA LYS A 213 10.98 -12.48 -8.15
C LYS A 213 9.62 -12.24 -8.81
N LYS A 214 8.75 -13.26 -8.91
CA LYS A 214 7.42 -13.17 -9.51
C LYS A 214 6.34 -12.75 -8.52
N ASP A 215 6.57 -12.83 -7.21
CA ASP A 215 5.55 -12.59 -6.19
C ASP A 215 4.97 -11.16 -6.23
N PRO A 216 5.75 -10.10 -6.51
CA PRO A 216 5.19 -8.76 -6.71
C PRO A 216 4.17 -8.68 -7.85
N LEU A 217 4.20 -9.58 -8.85
CA LEU A 217 3.23 -9.59 -9.94
C LEU A 217 1.80 -9.88 -9.44
N MET A 218 1.63 -10.52 -8.28
CA MET A 218 0.31 -10.74 -7.69
C MET A 218 -0.38 -9.43 -7.29
N ALA A 219 0.38 -8.33 -7.10
CA ALA A 219 -0.20 -7.01 -6.93
C ALA A 219 -0.96 -6.53 -8.19
N LEU A 220 -0.61 -7.01 -9.39
CA LEU A 220 -1.38 -6.69 -10.62
C LEU A 220 -2.75 -7.35 -10.60
N VAL A 221 -2.84 -8.60 -10.12
CA VAL A 221 -4.13 -9.29 -9.92
C VAL A 221 -4.95 -8.53 -8.89
N ALA A 222 -4.34 -8.17 -7.75
CA ALA A 222 -4.99 -7.40 -6.70
C ALA A 222 -5.54 -6.07 -7.22
N ALA A 223 -4.72 -5.29 -7.92
CA ALA A 223 -5.10 -4.01 -8.51
C ALA A 223 -6.24 -4.16 -9.55
N ALA A 224 -6.18 -5.19 -10.41
CA ALA A 224 -7.20 -5.41 -11.41
C ALA A 224 -8.58 -5.78 -10.81
N VAL A 225 -8.59 -6.58 -9.75
CA VAL A 225 -9.81 -6.90 -9.00
C VAL A 225 -10.29 -5.66 -8.24
N GLN A 226 -9.40 -4.97 -7.53
CA GLN A 226 -9.70 -3.76 -6.77
C GLN A 226 -10.34 -2.67 -7.64
N ALA A 227 -9.85 -2.47 -8.86
CA ALA A 227 -10.39 -1.50 -9.82
C ALA A 227 -11.86 -1.75 -10.20
N ARG A 228 -12.38 -2.96 -9.96
CA ARG A 228 -13.76 -3.38 -10.31
C ARG A 228 -14.63 -3.62 -9.08
N LEU A 229 -14.07 -3.49 -7.88
CA LEU A 229 -14.85 -3.41 -6.65
C LEU A 229 -15.39 -1.98 -6.47
N PRO A 230 -16.45 -1.78 -5.66
CA PRO A 230 -16.91 -0.44 -5.32
C PRO A 230 -15.77 0.41 -4.77
N HIS A 231 -15.67 1.65 -5.24
CA HIS A 231 -14.60 2.54 -4.82
C HIS A 231 -14.67 2.77 -3.28
N PRO A 232 -13.56 2.64 -2.55
CA PRO A 232 -13.53 2.72 -1.08
C PRO A 232 -14.10 4.05 -0.55
N ALA A 233 -13.81 5.18 -1.21
CA ALA A 233 -14.34 6.49 -0.82
C ALA A 233 -15.83 6.68 -1.15
N ARG A 234 -16.46 5.81 -1.95
CA ARG A 234 -17.92 5.81 -2.15
C ARG A 234 -18.63 4.99 -1.10
N ALA A 235 -18.02 3.90 -0.64
CA ALA A 235 -18.56 3.09 0.45
C ALA A 235 -18.68 3.88 1.77
N THR A 236 -17.84 4.90 1.97
CA THR A 236 -17.92 5.81 3.13
C THR A 236 -18.98 6.92 2.96
N ALA A 237 -19.39 7.25 1.73
CA ALA A 237 -20.40 8.28 1.45
C ALA A 237 -21.84 7.80 1.67
N ASP A 238 -22.09 6.49 1.53
CA ASP A 238 -23.41 5.86 1.76
C ASP A 238 -23.72 5.57 3.23
N VAL A 239 -22.82 5.91 4.16
CA VAL A 239 -23.22 6.06 5.56
C VAL A 239 -23.98 7.38 5.63
N PRO A 240 -25.30 7.41 5.92
CA PRO A 240 -25.97 8.67 6.17
C PRO A 240 -25.16 9.34 7.25
N ALA A 241 -24.64 10.54 6.96
CA ALA A 241 -24.11 11.41 7.98
C ALA A 241 -25.23 11.56 9.00
N ALA A 242 -25.21 10.72 10.05
CA ALA A 242 -26.02 10.89 11.21
C ALA A 242 -25.78 12.33 11.59
N ARG A 243 -26.83 13.13 11.42
CA ARG A 243 -26.88 14.55 11.72
C ARG A 243 -26.04 14.71 12.98
N ARG A 244 -24.89 15.36 12.81
CA ARG A 244 -24.01 15.74 13.92
C ARG A 244 -24.82 16.75 14.71
N GLU A 245 -25.75 16.24 15.52
CA GLU A 245 -26.25 16.97 16.68
C GLU A 245 -25.00 17.24 17.49
N LEU A 246 -24.59 18.51 17.49
CA LEU A 246 -23.51 19.01 18.31
C LEU A 246 -23.73 18.51 19.75
N PRO A 247 -22.86 17.63 20.26
CA PRO A 247 -22.75 17.50 21.70
C PRO A 247 -22.05 18.78 22.17
N ALA A 248 -22.66 19.48 23.12
CA ALA A 248 -21.97 20.50 23.90
C ALA A 248 -20.64 19.91 24.44
N PRO A 249 -19.56 20.69 24.51
CA PRO A 249 -18.21 20.15 24.59
C PRO A 249 -17.94 19.52 25.97
N PRO A 250 -17.35 18.32 26.01
CA PRO A 250 -16.42 17.94 27.05
C PRO A 250 -14.97 17.97 26.51
N ALA A 251 -14.06 18.20 27.45
CA ALA A 251 -12.65 18.49 27.31
C ALA A 251 -11.86 17.62 26.32
N ALA A 252 -10.83 18.26 25.75
CA ALA A 252 -9.84 17.70 24.87
C ALA A 252 -9.22 16.40 25.42
N SER A 253 -9.21 15.35 24.60
CA SER A 253 -8.40 14.15 24.82
C SER A 253 -7.00 14.39 24.27
N ALA A 254 -6.06 14.70 25.16
CA ALA A 254 -4.63 14.53 24.94
C ALA A 254 -4.34 13.02 25.01
N SER A 255 -3.83 12.42 23.94
CA SER A 255 -3.59 10.96 23.93
C SER A 255 -2.18 10.60 23.47
N ALA A 256 -1.20 11.39 23.92
CA ALA A 256 0.22 11.04 23.83
C ALA A 256 1.04 11.68 24.97
N GLU A 257 0.67 12.88 25.43
CA GLU A 257 1.28 13.50 26.63
C GLU A 257 0.71 12.94 27.95
N ASP A 258 -0.59 12.61 28.00
CA ASP A 258 -1.25 12.07 29.20
C ASP A 258 -0.71 10.70 29.64
N ASP A 259 -0.22 9.87 28.71
CA ASP A 259 0.39 8.57 29.04
C ASP A 259 1.76 8.74 29.73
N HIS A 260 2.51 9.79 29.38
CA HIS A 260 3.81 10.07 30.01
C HIS A 260 3.63 10.65 31.42
N ASP A 261 2.67 11.56 31.60
CA ASP A 261 2.37 12.15 32.90
C ASP A 261 1.70 11.15 33.86
N ALA A 262 0.84 10.26 33.34
CA ALA A 262 0.29 9.15 34.11
C ALA A 262 1.39 8.19 34.58
N LEU A 263 2.40 7.91 33.73
CA LEU A 263 3.55 7.08 34.08
C LEU A 263 4.43 7.74 35.16
N LEU A 264 4.71 9.04 35.03
CA LEU A 264 5.48 9.78 36.03
C LEU A 264 4.74 9.87 37.38
N ARG A 265 3.40 10.03 37.37
CA ARG A 265 2.59 9.99 38.59
C ARG A 265 2.64 8.62 39.25
N ARG A 266 2.54 7.54 38.48
CA ARG A 266 2.57 6.16 38.99
C ARG A 266 3.93 5.76 39.57
N LEU A 267 5.02 6.26 38.98
CA LEU A 267 6.38 6.09 39.52
C LEU A 267 6.59 6.88 40.83
N ARG A 268 5.97 8.07 40.97
CA ARG A 268 5.99 8.83 42.23
C ARG A 268 5.21 8.13 43.34
N GLU A 269 4.02 7.60 43.05
CA GLU A 269 3.21 6.85 44.01
C GLU A 269 3.91 5.58 44.50
N LEU A 270 4.56 4.83 43.60
CA LEU A 270 5.40 3.68 43.98
C LEU A 270 6.56 4.07 44.89
N GLY A 271 7.20 5.22 44.63
CA GLY A 271 8.28 5.75 45.47
C GLY A 271 7.83 6.29 46.83
N GLU A 272 6.57 6.72 46.97
CA GLU A 272 5.97 7.06 48.26
C GLU A 272 5.64 5.79 49.06
N LEU A 273 5.04 4.78 48.44
CA LEU A 273 4.70 3.51 49.10
C LEU A 273 5.93 2.76 49.66
N HIS A 274 7.06 2.84 48.96
CA HIS A 274 8.34 2.34 49.45
C HIS A 274 8.87 3.16 50.65
N ARG A 275 8.80 4.51 50.56
CA ARG A 275 9.22 5.40 51.65
C ARG A 275 8.37 5.28 52.91
N THR A 276 7.09 4.95 52.77
CA THR A 276 6.19 4.66 53.90
C THR A 276 6.33 3.24 54.44
N GLY A 277 7.25 2.42 53.90
CA GLY A 277 7.53 1.06 54.38
C GLY A 277 6.43 0.04 54.09
N VAL A 278 5.51 0.37 53.17
CA VAL A 278 4.41 -0.52 52.76
C VAL A 278 4.87 -1.55 51.75
N LEU A 279 5.88 -1.20 50.94
CA LEU A 279 6.55 -2.10 50.02
C LEU A 279 7.97 -2.38 50.51
N THR A 280 8.38 -3.64 50.44
CA THR A 280 9.78 -4.01 50.59
C THR A 280 10.59 -3.62 49.35
N GLU A 281 11.92 -3.49 49.47
CA GLU A 281 12.80 -3.10 48.36
C GLU A 281 12.70 -4.08 47.16
N GLU A 282 12.49 -5.37 47.45
CA GLU A 282 12.32 -6.42 46.43
C GLU A 282 11.00 -6.25 45.66
N GLU A 283 9.90 -5.98 46.37
CA GLU A 283 8.57 -5.74 45.78
C GLU A 283 8.52 -4.43 44.98
N PHE A 284 9.19 -3.38 45.47
CA PHE A 284 9.34 -2.12 44.77
C PHE A 284 10.10 -2.28 43.45
N THR A 285 11.20 -3.04 43.46
CA THR A 285 12.02 -3.28 42.26
C THR A 285 11.25 -4.07 41.21
N MET A 286 10.49 -5.10 41.60
CA MET A 286 9.62 -5.85 40.70
C MET A 286 8.50 -4.99 40.11
N ALA A 287 7.82 -4.20 40.94
CA ALA A 287 6.72 -3.34 40.48
C ALA A 287 7.21 -2.23 39.53
N LYS A 288 8.38 -1.64 39.81
CA LYS A 288 9.02 -0.65 38.94
C LYS A 288 9.39 -1.24 37.59
N GLN A 289 9.93 -2.46 37.55
CA GLN A 289 10.23 -3.16 36.29
C GLN A 289 8.95 -3.50 35.50
N ALA A 290 7.87 -3.89 36.17
CA ALA A 290 6.59 -4.18 35.52
C ALA A 290 5.94 -2.93 34.90
N VAL A 291 6.06 -1.77 35.55
CA VAL A 291 5.55 -0.49 35.02
C VAL A 291 6.38 -0.02 33.82
N LEU A 292 7.72 -0.20 33.87
CA LEU A 292 8.60 0.16 32.75
C LEU A 292 8.51 -0.79 31.55
N LYS A 293 8.16 -2.07 31.76
CA LYS A 293 7.99 -3.07 30.68
C LYS A 293 6.66 -2.98 29.93
N ARG A 294 5.74 -2.12 30.34
CA ARG A 294 4.42 -1.98 29.70
C ARG A 294 4.41 -0.97 28.54
N MET A 295 5.59 -0.68 27.99
CA MET A 295 5.80 -0.09 26.66
C MET A 295 5.53 -1.13 25.57
#